data_AF-X1BZ98-F1
#
_entry.id   AF-X1BZ98-F1
#
_cell.length_a   1.000
_cell.length_b   1.000
_cell.length_c   1.000
_cell.angle_alpha   90.00
_cell.angle_beta   90.00
_cell.angle_gamma   90.00
#
_symmetry.space_group_name_H-M   'P 1'
#
loop_
_entity.id
_entity.type
_entity.pdbx_description
1 polymer ?
#
loop_
_entity_poly.entity_id
_entity_poly.type
_entity_poly.pdbx_seq_one_letter_code
_entity_poly.pdbx_strand_id
1 'polypeptide(L)'
;MIDEAHNLVNRSLAYYSHTLSRDQIVKLKRSFRQLKRSIGGIPLPEFVPSALEKIFRSLQVQFDGQVTTYFVKKLDVASFQTILDKFEDDLPKYLRYLIEKSIHKPNDPVISFYYHLKEFVETATIAENSEQFSILYNTHLSEIKILCKDASQFLNNRIKNSFRSAIAISATITPFPFYRDLLGFPIEKQFMGAFLHHFLLKTGKY
;
A
#
# COMPACT_ATOMS: atom_id res chain seq x y z
N MET A 1 -13.49 6.96 16.95
CA MET A 1 -12.69 6.66 18.15
C MET A 1 -11.66 5.62 17.77
N ILE A 2 -10.40 5.81 18.16
CA ILE A 2 -9.26 4.94 17.86
C ILE A 2 -8.78 4.40 19.20
N ASP A 3 -8.91 3.09 19.39
CA ASP A 3 -8.38 2.39 20.55
C ASP A 3 -6.96 1.87 20.27
N GLU A 4 -6.16 1.77 21.31
CA GLU A 4 -4.72 1.53 21.27
C GLU A 4 -4.00 2.33 20.19
N ALA A 5 -4.18 3.65 20.24
CA ALA A 5 -3.69 4.57 19.22
C ALA A 5 -2.16 4.53 19.01
N HIS A 6 -1.36 3.96 19.92
CA HIS A 6 0.06 3.73 19.67
C HIS A 6 0.30 2.74 18.51
N ASN A 7 -0.61 1.78 18.31
CA ASN A 7 -0.56 0.83 17.20
C ASN A 7 -0.84 1.49 15.85
N LEU A 8 -1.53 2.64 15.85
CA LEU A 8 -1.84 3.35 14.61
C LEU A 8 -0.56 3.85 13.91
N VAL A 9 0.52 4.14 14.65
CA VAL A 9 1.81 4.52 14.06
C VAL A 9 2.34 3.41 13.14
N ASN A 10 2.47 2.19 13.64
CA ASN A 10 2.99 1.08 12.84
C ASN A 10 2.01 0.68 11.73
N ARG A 11 0.69 0.73 12.01
CA ARG A 11 -0.34 0.41 11.01
C ARG A 11 -0.35 1.41 9.87
N SER A 12 -0.16 2.71 10.13
CA SER A 12 -0.13 3.73 9.09
C SER A 12 1.13 3.61 8.24
N LEU A 13 2.30 3.40 8.85
CA LEU A 13 3.53 3.12 8.11
C LEU A 13 3.39 1.89 7.21
N ALA A 14 2.81 0.80 7.73
CA ALA A 14 2.53 -0.41 6.95
C ALA A 14 1.52 -0.16 5.83
N TYR A 15 0.43 0.58 6.11
CA TYR A 15 -0.61 0.91 5.12
C TYR A 15 -0.06 1.73 3.95
N TYR A 16 0.87 2.66 4.20
CA TYR A 16 1.52 3.44 3.15
C TYR A 16 2.77 2.75 2.58
N SER A 17 3.10 1.54 3.01
CA SER A 17 4.23 0.79 2.47
C SER A 17 3.75 -0.37 1.60
N HIS A 18 4.12 -0.35 0.32
CA HIS A 18 3.70 -1.37 -0.65
C HIS A 18 4.89 -2.04 -1.31
N THR A 19 4.69 -3.30 -1.65
CA THR A 19 5.74 -4.16 -2.19
C THR A 19 5.23 -4.88 -3.42
N LEU A 20 6.00 -4.86 -4.50
CA LEU A 20 5.72 -5.62 -5.71
C LEU A 20 6.93 -6.50 -6.03
N SER A 21 6.72 -7.80 -6.21
CA SER A 21 7.81 -8.74 -6.49
C SER A 21 7.58 -9.56 -7.74
N ARG A 22 8.68 -10.05 -8.32
CA ARG A 22 8.65 -10.93 -9.49
C ARG A 22 7.94 -12.25 -9.19
N ASP A 23 8.01 -12.76 -7.96
CA ASP A 23 7.28 -13.96 -7.55
C ASP A 23 5.76 -13.79 -7.68
N GLN A 24 5.22 -12.62 -7.32
CA GLN A 24 3.79 -12.32 -7.49
C GLN A 24 3.38 -12.38 -8.97
N ILE A 25 4.23 -11.90 -9.88
CA ILE A 25 3.99 -11.98 -11.33
C ILE A 25 4.01 -13.44 -11.82
N VAL A 26 4.96 -14.24 -11.33
CA VAL A 26 5.03 -15.67 -11.67
C VAL A 26 3.79 -16.41 -11.17
N LYS A 27 3.32 -16.12 -9.96
CA LYS A 27 2.08 -16.65 -9.40
C LYS A 27 0.87 -16.26 -10.26
N LEU A 28 0.76 -14.99 -10.67
CA LEU A 28 -0.29 -14.52 -11.56
C LEU A 28 -0.30 -15.29 -12.89
N LYS A 29 0.87 -15.46 -13.54
CA LYS A 29 1.00 -16.26 -14.77
C LYS A 29 0.56 -17.71 -14.59
N ARG A 30 0.88 -18.33 -13.44
CA ARG A 30 0.44 -19.69 -13.11
C ARG A 30 -1.08 -19.75 -12.98
N SER A 31 -1.67 -18.80 -12.26
CA SER A 31 -3.13 -18.67 -12.14
C SER A 31 -3.80 -18.50 -13.50
N PHE A 32 -3.26 -17.66 -14.39
CA PHE A 32 -3.80 -17.49 -15.75
C PHE A 32 -3.80 -18.79 -16.55
N ARG A 33 -2.71 -19.57 -16.48
CA ARG A 33 -2.62 -20.88 -17.15
C ARG A 33 -3.64 -21.88 -16.59
N GLN A 34 -3.88 -21.88 -15.29
CA GLN A 34 -4.88 -22.73 -14.65
C GLN A 34 -6.30 -22.31 -15.06
N LEU A 35 -6.58 -21.00 -15.06
CA LEU A 35 -7.85 -20.44 -15.48
C LEU A 35 -8.16 -20.80 -16.93
N LYS A 36 -7.22 -20.64 -17.86
CA LYS A 36 -7.40 -21.03 -19.27
C LYS A 36 -7.69 -22.52 -19.45
N ARG A 37 -7.04 -23.39 -18.66
CA ARG A 37 -7.26 -24.83 -18.70
C ARG A 37 -8.62 -25.23 -18.14
N SER A 38 -9.05 -24.58 -17.07
CA SER A 38 -10.33 -24.87 -16.40
C SER A 38 -11.52 -24.22 -17.09
N ILE A 39 -11.32 -23.06 -17.71
CA ILE A 39 -12.35 -22.18 -18.26
C ILE A 39 -11.83 -21.68 -19.61
N GLY A 40 -12.10 -22.46 -20.66
CA GLY A 40 -11.65 -22.14 -22.01
C GLY A 40 -12.22 -20.81 -22.52
N GLY A 41 -11.38 -20.01 -23.18
CA GLY A 41 -11.80 -18.74 -23.77
C GLY A 41 -12.01 -17.60 -22.78
N ILE A 42 -11.53 -17.73 -21.53
CA ILE A 42 -11.59 -16.65 -20.54
C ILE A 42 -10.69 -15.46 -20.96
N PRO A 43 -11.24 -14.22 -21.06
CA PRO A 43 -10.47 -13.05 -21.45
C PRO A 43 -9.63 -12.55 -20.26
N LEU A 44 -8.33 -12.84 -20.27
CA LEU A 44 -7.39 -12.44 -19.22
C LEU A 44 -6.54 -11.25 -19.65
N PRO A 45 -6.12 -10.37 -18.72
CA PRO A 45 -5.24 -9.23 -19.00
C PRO A 45 -3.77 -9.69 -19.20
N GLU A 46 -3.51 -10.42 -20.28
CA GLU A 46 -2.21 -11.10 -20.53
C GLU A 46 -1.03 -10.16 -20.79
N PHE A 47 -1.32 -8.90 -21.14
CA PHE A 47 -0.32 -7.86 -21.24
C PHE A 47 0.37 -7.61 -19.90
N VAL A 48 -0.37 -7.61 -18.79
CA VAL A 48 0.10 -7.16 -17.48
C VAL A 48 1.29 -7.96 -16.97
N PRO A 49 1.26 -9.30 -16.88
CA PRO A 49 2.40 -10.06 -16.38
C PRO A 49 3.64 -9.91 -17.28
N SER A 50 3.44 -9.74 -18.58
CA SER A 50 4.53 -9.62 -19.56
C SER A 50 5.20 -8.25 -19.49
N ALA A 51 4.41 -7.19 -19.30
CA ALA A 51 4.91 -5.82 -19.14
C ALA A 51 5.67 -5.66 -17.81
N LEU A 52 5.13 -6.17 -16.71
CA LEU A 52 5.81 -6.14 -15.41
C LEU A 52 7.11 -6.94 -15.44
N GLU A 53 7.14 -8.11 -16.09
CA GLU A 53 8.40 -8.87 -16.24
C GLU A 53 9.50 -8.10 -16.96
N LYS A 54 9.15 -7.26 -17.95
CA LYS A 54 10.15 -6.41 -18.63
C LYS A 54 10.77 -5.40 -17.66
N ILE A 55 9.96 -4.76 -16.82
CA ILE A 55 10.43 -3.83 -15.78
C ILE A 55 11.35 -4.55 -14.79
N PHE A 56 10.97 -5.72 -14.29
CA PHE A 56 11.81 -6.46 -13.34
C PHE A 56 13.13 -6.93 -13.98
N ARG A 57 13.13 -7.29 -15.26
CA ARG A 57 14.37 -7.62 -15.99
C ARG A 57 15.27 -6.42 -16.14
N SER A 58 14.74 -5.25 -16.48
CA SER A 58 15.56 -4.03 -16.60
C SER A 58 16.17 -3.62 -15.26
N LEU A 59 15.40 -3.72 -14.18
CA LEU A 59 15.90 -3.46 -12.81
C LEU A 59 16.99 -4.45 -12.42
N GLN A 60 16.82 -5.74 -12.74
CA GLN A 60 17.83 -6.75 -12.43
C GLN A 60 19.15 -6.48 -13.16
N VAL A 61 19.11 -6.08 -14.44
CA VAL A 61 20.30 -5.70 -15.21
C VAL A 61 20.94 -4.42 -14.66
N GLN A 62 20.11 -3.44 -14.25
CA GLN A 62 20.59 -2.18 -13.68
C GLN A 62 21.33 -2.38 -12.35
N PHE A 63 20.89 -3.33 -11.52
CA PHE A 63 21.40 -3.58 -10.19
C PHE A 63 22.16 -4.90 -10.07
N ASP A 64 23.00 -5.22 -11.06
CA ASP A 64 23.85 -6.41 -11.04
C ASP A 64 25.11 -6.16 -10.18
N GLY A 65 25.10 -6.64 -8.94
CA GLY A 65 26.21 -6.47 -8.02
C GLY A 65 26.11 -7.31 -6.75
N GLN A 66 27.11 -7.19 -5.87
CA GLN A 66 27.22 -7.97 -4.62
C GLN A 66 26.25 -7.51 -3.52
N VAL A 67 25.60 -6.35 -3.69
CA VAL A 67 24.69 -5.78 -2.69
C VAL A 67 23.30 -6.35 -2.90
N THR A 68 22.61 -6.73 -1.81
CA THR A 68 21.29 -7.35 -1.89
C THR A 68 20.16 -6.33 -2.07
N THR A 69 20.33 -5.12 -1.55
CA THR A 69 19.28 -4.08 -1.53
C THR A 69 19.85 -2.74 -1.96
N TYR A 70 19.20 -2.10 -2.93
CA TYR A 70 19.59 -0.82 -3.50
C TYR A 70 18.52 0.24 -3.23
N PHE A 71 18.94 1.49 -2.98
CA PHE A 71 18.04 2.64 -3.02
C PHE A 71 17.75 3.02 -4.47
N VAL A 72 16.48 3.09 -4.81
CA VAL A 72 16.02 3.50 -6.15
C VAL A 72 15.73 5.00 -6.09
N LYS A 73 16.60 5.79 -6.72
CA LYS A 73 16.47 7.26 -6.73
C LYS A 73 15.21 7.74 -7.46
N LYS A 74 14.84 7.06 -8.54
CA LYS A 74 13.62 7.35 -9.30
C LYS A 74 13.04 6.05 -9.86
N LEU A 75 11.79 5.78 -9.52
CA LEU A 75 11.01 4.70 -10.12
C LEU A 75 10.25 5.25 -11.32
N ASP A 76 10.16 4.49 -12.41
CA ASP A 76 9.36 4.86 -13.57
C ASP A 76 7.87 4.61 -13.32
N VAL A 77 7.24 5.48 -12.52
CA VAL A 77 5.84 5.37 -12.11
C VAL A 77 4.90 5.39 -13.32
N ALA A 78 5.24 6.15 -14.37
CA ALA A 78 4.44 6.25 -15.59
C ALA A 78 4.29 4.90 -16.31
N SER A 79 5.35 4.08 -16.34
CA SER A 79 5.27 2.72 -16.89
C SER A 79 4.33 1.83 -16.08
N PHE A 80 4.34 1.93 -14.74
CA PHE A 80 3.40 1.17 -13.91
C PHE A 80 1.96 1.66 -14.09
N GLN A 81 1.73 2.97 -14.16
CA GLN A 81 0.42 3.56 -14.43
C GLN A 81 -0.14 3.05 -15.76
N THR A 82 0.67 3.07 -16.83
CA THR A 82 0.26 2.54 -18.15
C THR A 82 -0.14 1.06 -18.09
N ILE A 83 0.52 0.26 -17.25
CA ILE A 83 0.16 -1.15 -17.05
C ILE A 83 -1.16 -1.27 -16.29
N LEU A 84 -1.37 -0.44 -15.26
CA LEU A 84 -2.60 -0.41 -14.49
C LEU A 84 -3.79 0.01 -15.37
N ASP A 85 -3.65 1.06 -16.18
CA ASP A 85 -4.69 1.55 -17.09
C ASP A 85 -5.13 0.43 -18.06
N LYS A 86 -4.17 -0.28 -18.65
CA LYS A 86 -4.46 -1.45 -19.50
C LYS A 86 -5.10 -2.61 -18.75
N PHE A 87 -4.77 -2.79 -17.48
CA PHE A 87 -5.48 -3.74 -16.62
C PHE A 87 -6.93 -3.30 -16.48
N GLU A 88 -7.19 -2.03 -16.16
CA GLU A 88 -8.52 -1.47 -15.99
C GLU A 88 -9.35 -1.51 -17.28
N ASP A 89 -8.74 -1.44 -18.45
CA ASP A 89 -9.42 -1.63 -19.75
C ASP A 89 -9.88 -3.09 -19.99
N ASP A 90 -9.13 -4.06 -19.50
CA ASP A 90 -9.39 -5.50 -19.71
C ASP A 90 -10.23 -6.11 -18.57
N LEU A 91 -10.16 -5.55 -17.36
CA LEU A 91 -10.86 -6.06 -16.18
C LEU A 91 -12.38 -6.15 -16.38
N PRO A 92 -13.10 -5.18 -16.99
CA PRO A 92 -14.52 -5.29 -17.27
C PRO A 92 -14.86 -6.48 -18.17
N LYS A 93 -14.01 -6.80 -19.16
CA LYS A 93 -14.22 -7.95 -20.05
C LYS A 93 -14.12 -9.25 -19.27
N TYR A 94 -13.13 -9.35 -18.38
CA TYR A 94 -12.96 -10.48 -17.47
C TYR A 94 -14.16 -10.66 -16.53
N LEU A 95 -14.56 -9.60 -15.83
CA LEU A 95 -15.68 -9.63 -14.88
C LEU A 95 -17.00 -9.96 -15.58
N ARG A 96 -17.26 -9.37 -16.74
CA ARG A 96 -18.44 -9.65 -17.55
C ARG A 96 -18.50 -11.13 -17.96
N TYR A 97 -17.37 -11.68 -18.38
CA TYR A 97 -17.29 -13.10 -18.72
C TYR A 97 -17.63 -14.01 -17.52
N LEU A 98 -17.13 -13.69 -16.31
CA LEU A 98 -17.48 -14.44 -15.10
C LEU A 98 -18.98 -14.40 -14.81
N ILE A 99 -19.62 -13.23 -14.96
CA ILE A 99 -21.05 -13.06 -14.76
C ILE A 99 -21.85 -13.85 -15.80
N GLU A 100 -21.54 -13.68 -17.09
CA GLU A 100 -22.25 -14.35 -18.20
C GLU A 100 -22.15 -15.88 -18.14
N LYS A 101 -21.04 -16.41 -17.60
CA LYS A 101 -20.85 -17.85 -17.39
C LYS A 101 -21.25 -18.32 -16.00
N SER A 102 -21.78 -17.44 -15.15
CA SER A 102 -22.16 -17.74 -13.75
C SER A 102 -21.02 -18.40 -12.96
N ILE A 103 -19.78 -17.93 -13.19
CA ILE A 103 -18.57 -18.45 -12.56
C ILE A 103 -18.32 -17.67 -11.27
N HIS A 104 -18.51 -18.33 -10.14
CA HIS A 104 -18.16 -17.78 -8.84
C HIS A 104 -16.71 -18.13 -8.47
N LYS A 105 -15.90 -17.11 -8.21
CA LYS A 105 -14.52 -17.25 -7.70
C LYS A 105 -14.32 -16.43 -6.43
N PRO A 106 -14.54 -17.03 -5.25
CA PRO A 106 -14.02 -16.42 -4.03
C PRO A 106 -12.49 -16.38 -4.11
N ASN A 107 -11.88 -15.26 -3.72
CA ASN A 107 -10.44 -15.02 -3.80
C ASN A 107 -9.87 -15.14 -5.23
N ASP A 108 -10.51 -14.49 -6.19
CA ASP A 108 -10.07 -14.47 -7.58
C ASP A 108 -8.64 -13.88 -7.70
N PRO A 109 -7.65 -14.65 -8.18
CA PRO A 109 -6.26 -14.19 -8.25
C PRO A 109 -6.05 -13.02 -9.23
N VAL A 110 -6.93 -12.86 -10.23
CA VAL A 110 -6.88 -11.71 -11.16
C VAL A 110 -7.28 -10.45 -10.43
N ILE A 111 -8.40 -10.50 -9.69
CA ILE A 111 -8.95 -9.37 -8.94
C ILE A 111 -8.02 -9.01 -7.78
N SER A 112 -7.53 -10.00 -7.02
CA SER A 112 -6.58 -9.77 -5.93
C SER A 112 -5.30 -9.10 -6.41
N PHE A 113 -4.75 -9.54 -7.55
CA PHE A 113 -3.56 -8.90 -8.11
C PHE A 113 -3.85 -7.49 -8.65
N TYR A 114 -5.03 -7.25 -9.24
CA TYR A 114 -5.43 -5.91 -9.66
C TYR A 114 -5.39 -4.92 -8.50
N TYR A 115 -6.04 -5.25 -7.36
CA TYR A 115 -6.02 -4.39 -6.18
C TYR A 115 -4.60 -4.20 -5.64
N HIS A 116 -3.82 -5.27 -5.56
CA HIS A 116 -2.42 -5.20 -5.14
C HIS A 116 -1.58 -4.27 -6.03
N LEU A 117 -1.73 -4.37 -7.35
CA LEU A 117 -1.04 -3.49 -8.30
C LEU A 117 -1.52 -2.04 -8.15
N LYS A 118 -2.84 -1.84 -8.03
CA LYS A 118 -3.44 -0.51 -7.84
C LYS A 118 -2.88 0.20 -6.61
N GLU A 119 -2.90 -0.46 -5.46
CA GLU A 119 -2.36 0.08 -4.21
C GLU A 119 -0.86 0.41 -4.32
N PHE A 120 -0.10 -0.46 -5.00
CA PHE A 120 1.31 -0.21 -5.28
C PHE A 120 1.52 1.04 -6.17
N VAL A 121 0.76 1.19 -7.25
CA VAL A 121 0.88 2.35 -8.16
C VAL A 121 0.44 3.64 -7.48
N GLU A 122 -0.68 3.64 -6.77
CA GLU A 122 -1.15 4.80 -6.00
C GLU A 122 -0.09 5.25 -5.00
N THR A 123 0.51 4.31 -4.28
CA THR A 123 1.60 4.61 -3.33
C THR A 123 2.86 5.10 -4.04
N ALA A 124 3.21 4.53 -5.20
CA ALA A 124 4.35 4.96 -6.00
C ALA A 124 4.20 6.42 -6.47
N THR A 125 2.99 6.80 -6.90
CA THR A 125 2.66 8.17 -7.32
C THR A 125 2.79 9.17 -6.16
N ILE A 126 2.34 8.78 -4.97
CA ILE A 126 2.51 9.61 -3.76
C ILE A 126 4.00 9.72 -3.41
N ALA A 127 4.74 8.60 -3.46
CA ALA A 127 6.15 8.53 -3.11
C ALA A 127 7.06 9.32 -4.07
N GLU A 128 6.70 9.45 -5.35
CA GLU A 128 7.49 10.22 -6.33
C GLU A 128 7.65 11.69 -5.92
N ASN A 129 6.65 12.25 -5.23
CA ASN A 129 6.59 13.67 -4.87
C ASN A 129 6.77 13.91 -3.36
N SER A 130 7.32 12.94 -2.64
CA SER A 130 7.36 12.97 -1.17
C SER A 130 8.68 12.45 -0.59
N GLU A 131 9.29 13.26 0.28
CA GLU A 131 10.45 12.84 1.07
C GLU A 131 10.10 11.86 2.19
N GLN A 132 8.81 11.61 2.45
CA GLN A 132 8.38 10.65 3.47
C GLN A 132 8.58 9.20 3.03
N PHE A 133 8.98 8.94 1.79
CA PHE A 133 9.18 7.60 1.27
C PHE A 133 10.64 7.28 0.93
N SER A 134 10.92 6.00 0.83
CA SER A 134 12.14 5.48 0.22
C SER A 134 11.79 4.28 -0.62
N ILE A 135 12.29 4.24 -1.85
CA ILE A 135 12.06 3.12 -2.76
C ILE A 135 13.31 2.24 -2.72
N LEU A 136 13.11 0.96 -2.46
CA LEU A 136 14.14 -0.04 -2.35
C LEU A 136 13.93 -1.10 -3.42
N TYR A 137 15.01 -1.58 -4.01
CA TYR A 137 15.00 -2.77 -4.87
C TYR A 137 15.88 -3.86 -4.26
N ASN A 138 15.28 -5.01 -3.99
CA ASN A 138 15.98 -6.20 -3.52
C ASN A 138 16.25 -7.13 -4.71
N THR A 139 17.52 -7.36 -5.03
CA THR A 139 17.95 -8.18 -6.19
C THR A 139 17.68 -9.66 -5.98
N HIS A 140 17.93 -10.17 -4.77
CA HIS A 140 17.74 -11.57 -4.42
C HIS A 140 16.26 -11.99 -4.51
N LEU A 141 15.36 -11.14 -4.00
CA LEU A 141 13.91 -11.38 -4.07
C LEU A 141 13.29 -10.88 -5.38
N SER A 142 14.03 -10.10 -6.18
CA SER A 142 13.50 -9.33 -7.31
C SER A 142 12.23 -8.59 -6.89
N GLU A 143 12.38 -7.67 -5.94
CA GLU A 143 11.29 -7.02 -5.23
C GLU A 143 11.51 -5.51 -5.17
N ILE A 144 10.47 -4.74 -5.48
CA ILE A 144 10.43 -3.29 -5.28
C ILE A 144 9.59 -3.03 -4.03
N LYS A 145 10.18 -2.33 -3.06
CA LYS A 145 9.50 -1.94 -1.83
C LYS A 145 9.47 -0.43 -1.71
N ILE A 146 8.28 0.14 -1.62
CA ILE A 146 8.05 1.53 -1.25
C ILE A 146 7.86 1.55 0.26
N LEU A 147 8.81 2.16 0.97
CA LEU A 147 8.83 2.24 2.43
C LEU A 147 8.39 3.63 2.87
N CYS A 148 7.28 3.71 3.59
CA CYS A 148 6.88 4.92 4.31
C CYS A 148 7.76 5.08 5.56
N LYS A 149 8.40 6.24 5.69
CA LYS A 149 9.22 6.63 6.85
C LYS A 149 8.43 7.45 7.86
N ASP A 150 7.46 8.22 7.36
CA ASP A 150 6.58 9.05 8.18
C ASP A 150 5.19 9.15 7.55
N ALA A 151 4.19 8.64 8.26
CA ALA A 151 2.79 8.66 7.81
C ALA A 151 1.98 9.81 8.40
N SER A 152 2.58 10.66 9.24
CA SER A 152 1.91 11.70 10.02
C SER A 152 1.09 12.66 9.13
N GLN A 153 1.64 13.11 8.01
CA GLN A 153 0.97 14.04 7.10
C GLN A 153 -0.25 13.41 6.43
N PHE A 154 -0.16 12.14 6.03
CA PHE A 154 -1.29 11.43 5.41
C PHE A 154 -2.41 11.18 6.42
N LEU A 155 -2.04 10.82 7.65
CA LEU A 155 -3.00 10.71 8.76
C LEU A 155 -3.66 12.05 9.06
N ASN A 156 -2.90 13.14 9.12
CA ASN A 156 -3.42 14.48 9.36
C ASN A 156 -4.45 14.88 8.31
N ASN A 157 -4.12 14.70 7.03
CA ASN A 157 -5.01 15.00 5.91
C ASN A 157 -6.29 14.15 5.97
N ARG A 158 -6.17 12.86 6.29
CA ARG A 158 -7.34 11.97 6.42
C ARG A 158 -8.21 12.32 7.61
N ILE A 159 -7.61 12.61 8.77
CA ILE A 159 -8.33 13.05 9.98
C ILE A 159 -9.12 14.33 9.70
N LYS A 160 -8.48 15.33 9.07
CA LYS A 160 -9.11 16.62 8.76
C LYS A 160 -10.23 16.52 7.73
N ASN A 161 -10.05 15.72 6.68
CA ASN A 161 -10.94 15.74 5.51
C ASN A 161 -12.04 14.68 5.58
N SER A 162 -11.86 13.60 6.35
CA SER A 162 -12.80 12.47 6.37
C SER A 162 -13.62 12.37 7.66
N PHE A 163 -13.22 13.07 8.73
CA PHE A 163 -13.87 12.95 10.03
C PHE A 163 -14.21 14.31 10.62
N ARG A 164 -15.37 14.41 11.28
CA ARG A 164 -15.74 15.63 12.04
C ARG A 164 -14.94 15.76 13.34
N SER A 165 -14.60 14.63 13.95
CA SER A 165 -13.80 14.54 15.16
C SER A 165 -13.09 13.18 15.23
N ALA A 166 -11.95 13.14 15.91
CA ALA A 166 -11.20 11.93 16.17
C ALA A 166 -10.77 11.92 17.64
N ILE A 167 -11.04 10.80 18.33
CA ILE A 167 -10.65 10.56 19.72
C ILE A 167 -9.70 9.38 19.69
N ALA A 168 -8.47 9.59 20.16
CA ALA A 168 -7.45 8.56 20.28
C ALA A 168 -7.24 8.21 21.76
N ILE A 169 -7.31 6.92 22.08
CA ILE A 169 -7.18 6.38 23.43
C ILE A 169 -6.05 5.36 23.42
N SER A 170 -5.21 5.37 24.45
CA SER A 170 -4.26 4.30 24.72
C SER A 170 -3.73 4.41 26.14
N ALA A 171 -3.44 3.27 26.76
CA ALA A 171 -2.82 3.22 28.09
C ALA A 171 -1.34 3.61 28.09
N THR A 172 -0.66 3.52 26.94
CA THR A 172 0.81 3.62 26.84
C THR A 172 1.32 4.79 25.99
N ILE A 173 0.43 5.71 25.55
CA ILE A 173 0.85 6.89 24.78
C ILE A 173 1.51 7.91 25.72
N THR A 174 2.84 7.81 25.83
CA THR A 174 3.70 8.82 26.44
C THR A 174 5.08 8.79 25.78
N PRO A 175 5.75 9.93 25.53
CA PRO A 175 5.26 11.29 25.76
C PRO A 175 4.22 11.75 24.73
N PHE A 176 3.18 12.47 25.18
CA PHE A 176 2.06 12.88 24.32
C PHE A 176 2.44 13.71 23.09
N PRO A 177 3.32 14.73 23.18
CA PRO A 177 3.67 15.54 22.02
C PRO A 177 4.27 14.70 20.88
N PHE A 178 5.12 13.74 21.23
CA PHE A 178 5.75 12.83 20.26
C PHE A 178 4.71 12.00 19.50
N TYR A 179 3.80 11.33 20.22
CA TYR A 179 2.77 10.50 19.58
C TYR A 179 1.73 11.33 18.85
N ARG A 180 1.38 12.52 19.34
CA ARG A 180 0.51 13.46 18.62
C ARG A 180 1.08 13.76 17.23
N ASP A 181 2.37 14.07 17.17
CA ASP A 181 3.04 14.45 15.94
C ASP A 181 3.12 13.25 14.99
N LEU A 182 3.51 12.06 15.47
CA LEU A 182 3.54 10.83 14.67
C LEU A 182 2.17 10.40 14.14
N LEU A 183 1.11 10.61 14.93
CA LEU A 183 -0.26 10.27 14.55
C LEU A 183 -0.93 11.36 13.69
N GLY A 184 -0.24 12.48 13.45
CA GLY A 184 -0.74 13.57 12.63
C GLY A 184 -1.93 14.29 13.25
N PHE A 185 -2.07 14.35 14.57
CA PHE A 185 -3.15 15.11 15.20
C PHE A 185 -2.88 16.62 15.15
N PRO A 186 -3.87 17.45 14.76
CA PRO A 186 -3.68 18.90 14.66
C PRO A 186 -3.48 19.54 16.04
N ILE A 187 -2.46 20.41 16.14
CA ILE A 187 -2.08 21.07 17.41
C ILE A 187 -3.17 22.00 17.94
N GLU A 188 -3.87 22.70 17.04
CA GLU A 188 -4.79 23.80 17.39
C GLU A 188 -6.20 23.37 17.81
N LYS A 189 -6.56 22.09 17.67
CA LYS A 189 -7.92 21.57 17.91
C LYS A 189 -7.90 20.25 18.70
N GLN A 190 -7.22 20.24 19.84
CA GLN A 190 -7.08 19.04 20.65
C GLN A 190 -7.39 19.29 22.13
N PHE A 191 -7.97 18.28 22.75
CA PHE A 191 -8.02 18.13 24.20
C PHE A 191 -7.24 16.86 24.54
N MET A 192 -6.21 16.99 25.38
CA MET A 192 -5.40 15.87 25.84
C MET A 192 -5.64 15.66 27.34
N GLY A 193 -5.85 14.41 27.74
CA GLY A 193 -6.03 14.04 29.14
C GLY A 193 -5.42 12.67 29.39
N ALA A 194 -4.73 12.53 30.52
CA ALA A 194 -4.26 11.24 31.02
C ALA A 194 -5.17 10.81 32.17
N PHE A 195 -5.78 9.63 32.04
CA PHE A 195 -6.45 8.99 33.17
C PHE A 195 -5.42 8.14 33.91
N LEU A 196 -4.74 8.76 34.88
CA LEU A 196 -3.90 8.01 35.80
C LEU A 196 -4.78 7.10 36.65
N HIS A 197 -4.30 5.89 36.94
CA HIS A 197 -4.96 4.95 37.85
C HIS A 197 -4.83 5.45 39.31
N HIS A 198 -5.46 6.58 39.58
CA HIS A 198 -5.78 7.09 40.90
C HIS A 198 -6.91 8.10 40.73
N PHE A 199 -7.99 7.94 41.50
CA PHE A 199 -8.94 9.01 41.75
C PHE A 199 -8.16 10.30 42.00
N LEU A 200 -8.21 11.26 41.07
CA LEU A 200 -8.00 12.70 41.21
C LEU A 200 -7.98 13.34 39.81
N LEU A 201 -9.16 13.74 39.34
CA LEU A 201 -9.31 14.66 38.21
C LEU A 201 -8.64 15.99 38.56
N LYS A 202 -7.42 16.23 38.06
CA LYS A 202 -6.90 17.59 37.87
C LYS A 202 -6.97 17.93 36.39
N THR A 203 -8.02 18.66 36.03
CA THR A 203 -8.14 19.33 34.74
C THR A 203 -7.16 20.49 34.68
N GLY A 204 -6.17 20.42 33.79
CA GLY A 204 -5.29 21.55 33.45
C GLY A 204 -5.38 21.84 31.96
N LYS A 205 -5.76 23.08 31.61
CA LYS A 205 -5.68 23.62 30.24
C LYS A 205 -4.23 24.01 29.94
N TYR A 206 -3.69 23.56 28.80
CA TYR A 206 -2.58 24.21 28.09
C TYR A 206 -2.84 24.09 26.58
#